data_AF-A0A380EMA7-F1
#
_entry.id   AF-A0A380EMA7-F1
#
_cell.length_a   1.000
_cell.length_b   1.000
_cell.length_c   1.000
_cell.angle_alpha   90.00
_cell.angle_beta   90.00
_cell.angle_gamma   90.00
#
_symmetry.space_group_name_H-M   'P 1'
#
loop_
_entity.id
_entity.type
_entity.pdbx_description
1 polymer ?
#
loop_
_entity_poly.entity_id
_entity_poly.type
_entity_poly.pdbx_seq_one_letter_code
_entity_poly.pdbx_strand_id
1 'polypeptide(L)' 'MRLALKRGTTVERSDREGLKTFAELMKITGERDGFLTRDISYFENIYDALHEDGDAELFLVKLDPKKI' A
#
# COMPACT_ATOMS: atom_id res chain seq x y z
N MET A 1 2.18 17.30 5.25
CA MET A 1 3.31 16.36 4.95
C MET A 1 4.49 16.43 5.93
N ARG A 2 5.01 17.61 6.33
CA ARG A 2 6.24 17.71 7.14
C ARG A 2 6.24 16.92 8.46
N LEU A 3 5.08 16.76 9.12
CA LEU A 3 4.99 16.04 10.39
C LEU A 3 5.23 14.53 10.25
N ALA A 4 4.74 13.90 9.18
CA ALA A 4 4.95 12.46 8.95
C ALA A 4 6.43 12.15 8.75
N LEU A 5 7.10 12.92 7.89
CA LEU A 5 8.55 12.81 7.65
C LEU A 5 9.38 13.01 8.93
N LYS A 6 8.99 13.95 9.80
CA LYS A 6 9.64 14.18 11.10
C LYS A 6 9.41 13.06 12.12
N ARG A 7 8.45 12.18 11.89
CA ARG A 7 8.11 11.05 12.76
C ARG A 7 8.66 9.72 12.22
N GLY A 8 9.71 9.78 11.40
CA GLY A 8 10.43 8.59 10.94
C GLY A 8 9.71 7.75 9.88
N THR A 9 8.67 8.27 9.22
CA THR A 9 8.02 7.52 8.13
C THR A 9 8.78 7.67 6.82
N THR A 10 8.99 6.58 6.10
CA THR A 10 9.53 6.54 4.74
C THR A 10 8.49 5.97 3.78
N VAL A 11 8.43 6.55 2.58
CA VAL A 11 7.61 6.02 1.48
C VAL A 11 8.51 5.17 0.59
N GLU A 12 8.04 4.00 0.21
CA GLU A 12 8.68 3.14 -0.78
C GLU A 12 7.73 2.91 -1.96
N ARG A 13 8.29 2.91 -3.18
CA ARG A 13 7.63 2.32 -4.34
C ARG A 13 7.81 0.81 -4.20
N SER A 14 6.72 0.10 -3.96
CA SER A 14 6.70 -1.34 -3.74
C SER A 14 6.36 -2.06 -5.04
N ASP A 15 6.61 -3.36 -5.07
CA ASP A 15 6.36 -4.23 -6.19
C ASP A 15 5.06 -5.04 -5.98
N ARG A 16 4.81 -6.00 -6.87
CA ARG A 16 3.67 -6.90 -6.81
C ARG A 16 3.57 -7.65 -5.47
N GLU A 17 4.68 -7.99 -4.81
CA GLU A 17 4.64 -8.70 -3.52
C GLU A 17 4.05 -7.81 -2.40
N GLY A 18 4.27 -6.50 -2.50
CA GLY A 18 3.69 -5.50 -1.60
C GLY A 18 2.16 -5.48 -1.58
N LEU A 19 1.50 -6.04 -2.60
CA LEU A 19 0.04 -6.15 -2.66
C LEU A 19 -0.54 -6.98 -1.50
N LYS A 20 0.23 -7.91 -0.93
CA LYS A 20 -0.18 -8.66 0.27
C LYS A 20 -0.37 -7.73 1.45
N THR A 21 0.63 -6.89 1.73
CA THR A 21 0.56 -5.88 2.79
C THR A 21 -0.54 -4.85 2.50
N PHE A 22 -0.67 -4.41 1.25
CA PHE A 22 -1.74 -3.49 0.86
C PHE A 22 -3.14 -4.07 1.10
N ALA A 23 -3.38 -5.33 0.71
CA ALA A 23 -4.66 -5.99 0.89
C ALA A 23 -5.04 -6.16 2.37
N GLU A 24 -4.06 -6.50 3.22
CA GLU A 24 -4.26 -6.56 4.67
C GLU A 24 -4.65 -5.19 5.26
N LEU A 25 -3.97 -4.12 4.86
CA LEU A 25 -4.29 -2.75 5.30
C LEU A 25 -5.68 -2.32 4.79
N MET A 26 -6.03 -2.66 3.56
CA MET A 26 -7.36 -2.42 3.00
C MET A 26 -8.44 -3.16 3.78
N LYS A 27 -8.19 -4.41 4.18
CA LYS A 27 -9.11 -5.18 5.01
C LYS A 27 -9.39 -4.49 6.35
N ILE A 28 -8.35 -4.10 7.08
CA ILE A 28 -8.47 -3.37 8.36
C ILE A 28 -9.26 -2.06 8.16
N THR A 29 -8.98 -1.34 7.07
CA THR A 29 -9.66 -0.09 6.75
C THR A 29 -11.14 -0.33 6.43
N GLY A 30 -11.46 -1.37 5.68
CA GLY A 30 -12.84 -1.75 5.34
C GLY A 30 -13.66 -2.16 6.55
N GLU A 31 -13.07 -2.95 7.45
CA GLU A 31 -13.70 -3.32 8.72
C GLU A 31 -13.95 -2.10 9.62
N ARG A 32 -13.02 -1.15 9.65
CA ARG A 32 -13.14 0.10 10.43
C ARG A 32 -14.22 1.04 9.87
N ASP A 33 -14.24 1.21 8.56
CA ASP A 33 -15.03 2.26 7.89
C ASP A 33 -16.33 1.70 7.27
N GLY A 34 -16.58 0.40 7.37
CA GLY A 34 -17.82 -0.26 6.95
C GLY A 34 -17.95 -0.48 5.45
N PHE A 35 -16.85 -0.61 4.70
CA PHE A 35 -16.89 -0.90 3.26
C PHE A 35 -16.42 -2.32 2.92
N LEU A 36 -16.99 -2.87 1.85
CA LEU A 36 -16.62 -4.18 1.32
C LEU A 36 -15.20 -4.16 0.75
N THR A 37 -14.35 -5.04 1.27
CA THR A 37 -13.00 -5.23 0.76
C THR A 37 -13.00 -6.27 -0.36
N ARG A 38 -12.10 -6.12 -1.34
CA ARG A 38 -11.85 -7.14 -2.36
C ARG A 38 -10.74 -8.07 -1.89
N ASP A 39 -10.72 -9.27 -2.45
CA ASP A 39 -9.60 -10.18 -2.23
C ASP A 39 -8.36 -9.67 -2.98
N ILE A 40 -7.20 -10.24 -2.63
CA ILE A 40 -5.91 -9.82 -3.19
C ILE A 40 -5.85 -9.95 -4.72
N SER A 41 -6.52 -10.95 -5.31
CA SER A 41 -6.45 -11.20 -6.76
C SER A 41 -7.06 -10.04 -7.56
N TYR A 42 -8.03 -9.31 -7.01
CA TYR A 42 -8.56 -8.11 -7.63
C TYR A 42 -7.46 -7.05 -7.86
N PHE A 43 -6.60 -6.85 -6.87
CA PHE A 43 -5.51 -5.87 -6.97
C PHE A 43 -4.34 -6.39 -7.79
N GLU A 44 -4.03 -7.69 -7.70
CA GLU A 44 -3.04 -8.33 -8.56
C GLU A 44 -3.41 -8.21 -10.03
N ASN A 45 -4.66 -8.47 -10.40
CA ASN A 45 -5.13 -8.34 -11.79
C ASN A 45 -4.98 -6.91 -12.33
N ILE A 46 -5.26 -5.89 -11.51
CA ILE A 46 -5.09 -4.48 -11.90
C ILE A 46 -3.61 -4.15 -12.06
N TYR A 47 -2.79 -4.56 -11.09
CA TYR A 47 -1.36 -4.30 -11.09
C TYR A 47 -0.69 -4.97 -12.29
N ASP A 48 -0.97 -6.24 -12.53
CA ASP A 48 -0.40 -7.01 -13.63
C ASP A 48 -0.80 -6.45 -15.02
N ALA A 49 -1.98 -5.83 -15.12
CA ALA A 49 -2.47 -5.25 -16.37
C ALA A 49 -1.91 -3.85 -16.69
N LEU A 50 -1.45 -3.10 -15.69
CA LEU A 50 -1.14 -1.66 -15.83
C LEU A 50 0.28 -1.28 -15.38
N HIS A 51 0.94 -2.12 -14.57
CA HIS A 51 2.23 -1.77 -14.00
C HIS A 51 3.36 -1.76 -15.02
N GLU A 52 3.35 -2.68 -15.98
CA GLU A 52 4.41 -2.79 -17.00
C GLU A 52 4.52 -1.52 -17.85
N ASP A 53 3.38 -0.91 -18.17
CA ASP A 53 3.30 0.35 -18.91
C ASP A 53 3.51 1.60 -18.02
N GLY A 54 3.65 1.42 -16.71
CA GLY A 54 3.80 2.50 -15.72
C GLY A 54 2.49 3.21 -15.35
N ASP A 55 1.34 2.67 -15.75
CA ASP A 55 0.01 3.22 -15.47
C ASP A 55 -0.50 2.86 -14.07
N ALA A 56 0.14 1.91 -13.38
CA ALA A 56 -0.13 1.57 -11.98
C ALA A 56 1.16 1.43 -11.17
N GLU A 57 1.18 2.04 -9.98
CA GLU A 57 2.30 1.98 -9.03
C GLU A 57 1.79 1.77 -7.62
N LEU A 58 2.45 0.88 -6.86
CA LEU A 58 2.16 0.66 -5.45
C LEU A 58 3.10 1.47 -4.57
N PHE A 59 2.54 2.21 -3.62
CA PHE A 59 3.32 2.89 -2.59
C PHE A 59 2.94 2.39 -1.21
N LEU A 60 3.96 1.98 -0.45
CA LEU A 60 3.81 1.60 0.96
C LEU A 60 4.56 2.61 1.84
N VAL A 61 4.02 2.83 3.04
CA VAL A 61 4.64 3.68 4.04
C VAL A 61 5.11 2.80 5.19
N LYS A 62 6.40 2.89 5.51
CA LYS A 62 7.01 2.20 6.64
C LYS A 62 7.40 3.21 7.70
N LEU A 63 7.24 2.82 8.96
CA LEU A 63 7.84 3.53 10.08
C LEU A 63 9.25 2.97 10.28
N ASP A 64 10.28 3.79 10.15
CA ASP A 64 11.67 3.42 10.41
C ASP A 64 12.04 3.87 11.85
N PRO A 65 12.17 2.94 12.81
CA PRO A 65 12.48 3.28 14.19
C PRO A 65 13.82 3.99 14.37
N LYS A 66 14.74 3.89 13.40
CA LYS A 66 16.05 4.57 13.45
C LYS A 66 15.95 6.07 13.10
N LYS A 67 14.81 6.52 12.60
CA LYS A 67 14.55 7.92 12.19
C LYS A 67 13.61 8.67 13.14
N ILE A 68 13.33 8.08 14.29
CA ILE A 68 12.49 8.65 15.37
C ILE A 68 13.41 9.11 16.50
#